data_AF-A0A2W4LE64-F1
#
_entry.id   AF-A0A2W4LE64-F1
#
_cell.length_a   1.000
_cell.length_b   1.000
_cell.length_c   1.000
_cell.angle_alpha   90.00
_cell.angle_beta   90.00
_cell.angle_gamma   90.00
#
_symmetry.space_group_name_H-M   'P 1'
#
loop_
_entity.id
_entity.type
_entity.pdbx_description
1 polymer ?
#
loop_
_entity_poly.entity_id
_entity_poly.type
_entity_poly.pdbx_seq_one_letter_code
_entity_poly.pdbx_strand_id
1 'polypeptide(L)' 'MNDLVSDRIRELELKHRTLDEAVNRLGRRAYLTPVEQREFTELKKRKLMTKDQLTLLRR' A
#
# COMPACT_ATOMS: atom_id res chain seq x y z
N MET A 1 -22.64 -13.61 -4.28
CA MET A 1 -21.94 -13.33 -3.01
C MET A 1 -20.41 -13.33 -3.16
N ASN A 2 -19.83 -14.08 -4.12
CA ASN A 2 -18.37 -14.06 -4.43
C ASN A 2 -17.86 -12.80 -5.15
N ASP A 3 -18.75 -12.04 -5.82
CA ASP A 3 -18.33 -10.87 -6.60
C ASP A 3 -17.88 -9.72 -5.69
N LEU A 4 -18.54 -9.50 -4.55
CA LEU A 4 -18.17 -8.44 -3.60
C LEU A 4 -16.78 -8.67 -2.98
N VAL A 5 -16.43 -9.93 -2.68
CA VAL A 5 -15.10 -10.28 -2.18
C VAL A 5 -14.06 -10.08 -3.28
N SER A 6 -14.38 -10.47 -4.52
CA SER A 6 -13.50 -10.29 -5.68
C SER A 6 -13.25 -8.82 -5.99
N ASP A 7 -14.28 -7.99 -5.97
CA ASP A 7 -14.16 -6.55 -6.17
C ASP A 7 -13.36 -5.89 -5.05
N ARG A 8 -13.58 -6.32 -3.80
CA ARG A 8 -12.79 -5.83 -2.68
C ARG A 8 -11.31 -6.20 -2.79
N ILE A 9 -11.00 -7.42 -3.26
CA ILE A 9 -9.62 -7.84 -3.53
C ILE A 9 -9.00 -6.94 -4.61
N ARG A 10 -9.70 -6.68 -5.72
CA ARG A 10 -9.23 -5.79 -6.80
C ARG A 10 -8.95 -4.37 -6.30
N GLU A 11 -9.83 -3.81 -5.48
CA GLU A 11 -9.63 -2.49 -4.87
C GLU A 11 -8.36 -2.45 -4.00
N LEU A 12 -8.17 -3.47 -3.17
CA LEU A 12 -7.01 -3.56 -2.28
C LEU A 12 -5.71 -3.81 -3.06
N GLU A 13 -5.76 -4.56 -4.16
CA GLU A 13 -4.62 -4.75 -5.07
C GLU A 13 -4.21 -3.43 -5.73
N LEU A 14 -5.18 -2.69 -6.26
CA LEU A 14 -4.93 -1.37 -6.86
C LEU A 14 -4.31 -0.43 -5.83
N LYS A 15 -4.91 -0.36 -4.62
CA LYS A 15 -4.40 0.46 -3.52
C LYS A 15 -2.99 0.06 -3.11
N HIS A 16 -2.72 -1.24 -2.99
CA HIS A 16 -1.39 -1.75 -2.65
C HIS A 16 -0.36 -1.35 -3.70
N ARG A 17 -0.70 -1.45 -4.99
CA ARG A 17 0.17 -1.02 -6.08
C ARG A 17 0.45 0.49 -6.04
N THR A 18 -0.58 1.32 -5.86
CA THR A 18 -0.39 2.78 -5.73
C THR A 18 0.49 3.15 -4.54
N LEU A 19 0.32 2.47 -3.40
CA LEU A 19 1.16 2.67 -2.22
C LEU A 19 2.61 2.24 -2.48
N ASP A 20 2.82 1.13 -3.18
CA ASP A 20 4.15 0.67 -3.57
C ASP A 20 4.86 1.66 -4.50
N GLU A 21 4.16 2.18 -5.51
CA GLU A 21 4.69 3.21 -6.41
C GLU A 21 5.08 4.50 -5.65
N ALA A 22 4.27 4.92 -4.67
CA ALA A 22 4.56 6.08 -3.83
C ALA A 22 5.79 5.85 -2.93
N VAL A 23 5.89 4.67 -2.29
CA VAL A 23 7.07 4.27 -1.52
C VAL A 23 8.31 4.25 -2.41
N ASN A 24 8.24 3.63 -3.60
CA ASN A 24 9.38 3.56 -4.52
C ASN A 24 9.83 4.95 -4.99
N ARG A 25 8.90 5.87 -5.26
CA ARG A 25 9.22 7.24 -5.67
C ARG A 25 9.99 8.01 -4.59
N LEU A 26 9.56 7.93 -3.33
CA LEU A 26 10.28 8.56 -2.21
C LEU A 26 11.58 7.84 -1.90
N GLY A 27 11.59 6.50 -1.93
CA GLY A 27 12.77 5.68 -1.61
C GLY A 27 13.92 5.83 -2.62
N ARG A 28 13.66 6.30 -3.84
CA ARG A 28 14.70 6.62 -4.84
C ARG A 28 15.43 7.93 -4.58
N ARG A 29 14.93 8.78 -3.69
CA ARG A 29 15.55 10.07 -3.38
C ARG A 29 16.70 9.84 -2.41
N ALA A 30 17.87 10.44 -2.69
CA ALA A 30 19.05 10.30 -1.85
C ALA A 30 18.84 10.85 -0.42
N TYR A 31 17.99 11.86 -0.30
CA TYR A 31 17.62 12.47 0.98
C TYR A 31 16.14 12.81 0.98
N LEU A 32 15.52 12.65 2.15
CA LEU A 32 14.14 13.02 2.41
C LEU A 32 14.11 14.08 3.50
N THR A 33 13.29 15.11 3.30
CA THR A 33 12.97 16.07 4.35
C THR A 33 12.26 15.37 5.53
N PRO A 34 12.26 15.95 6.74
CA PRO A 34 11.57 15.34 7.89
C PRO A 34 10.08 15.05 7.63
N VAL A 35 9.41 15.88 6.83
CA VAL A 35 8.01 15.68 6.43
C VAL A 35 7.90 14.45 5.52
N GLU A 36 8.76 14.36 4.51
CA GLU A 36 8.77 13.22 3.59
C GLU A 36 9.18 11.91 4.26
N GLN A 37 10.04 11.95 5.29
CA GLN A 37 10.38 10.76 6.09
C GLN A 37 9.16 10.22 6.86
N ARG A 38 8.35 11.13 7.45
CA ARG A 38 7.09 10.75 8.10
C ARG A 38 6.11 10.19 7.08
N GLU A 39 5.95 10.86 5.94
CA GLU A 39 5.09 10.38 4.85
C GLU A 39 5.53 9.01 4.35
N PHE A 40 6.83 8.80 4.14
CA PHE A 40 7.39 7.52 3.71
C PHE A 40 7.11 6.39 4.72
N THR A 41 7.20 6.68 6.01
CA THR A 41 6.88 5.74 7.09
C THR A 41 5.39 5.38 7.08
N GLU A 42 4.52 6.38 6.93
CA GLU A 42 3.07 6.17 6.85
C GLU A 42 2.66 5.40 5.59
N LEU A 43 3.29 5.67 4.44
CA LEU A 43 3.04 4.93 3.20
C LEU A 43 3.42 3.45 3.36
N LYS A 44 4.57 3.14 3.98
CA LYS A 44 4.98 1.77 4.28
C LYS A 44 3.99 1.07 5.21
N LYS A 45 3.53 1.75 6.26
CA LYS A 45 2.53 1.22 7.21
C LYS A 45 1.22 0.88 6.49
N ARG A 46 0.70 1.81 5.67
CA ARG A 46 -0.51 1.61 4.88
C ARG A 46 -0.36 0.46 3.88
N LYS A 47 0.81 0.34 3.24
CA LYS A 47 1.11 -0.76 2.32
C LYS A 47 1.07 -2.11 3.04
N LEU A 48 1.71 -2.21 4.21
CA LEU A 48 1.69 -3.42 5.03
C LEU A 48 0.26 -3.82 5.42
N MET A 49 -0.53 -2.87 5.96
CA MET A 49 -1.93 -3.13 6.34
C MET A 49 -2.77 -3.60 5.14
N THR A 50 -2.56 -3.02 3.95
CA THR A 50 -3.29 -3.43 2.74
C THR A 50 -2.90 -4.84 2.30
N LYS A 51 -1.61 -5.19 2.40
CA LYS A 51 -1.12 -6.56 2.14
C LYS A 51 -1.71 -7.57 3.12
N ASP A 52 -1.81 -7.22 4.40
CA ASP A 52 -2.40 -8.08 5.43
C ASP A 52 -3.89 -8.32 5.15
N GLN A 53 -4.64 -7.28 4.78
CA GLN A 53 -6.03 -7.39 4.36
C GLN A 53 -6.21 -8.30 3.14
N LEU A 54 -5.35 -8.16 2.12
CA LEU A 54 -5.35 -9.06 0.95
C LEU A 54 -5.08 -10.51 1.34
N THR A 55 -4.14 -10.73 2.26
CA THR A 55 -3.79 -12.07 2.75
C THR A 55 -4.96 -12.72 3.47
N LEU A 56 -5.71 -11.94 4.26
CA LEU A 56 -6.91 -12.43 4.95
C LEU A 56 -8.06 -12.76 4.00
N LEU A 57 -8.27 -11.95 2.94
CA LEU A 57 -9.36 -12.17 1.98
C LEU A 57 -9.10 -13.29 0.97
N ARG A 58 -7.84 -13.66 0.75
CA ARG A 58 -7.44 -14.74 -0.16
C ARG A 58 -7.32 -16.11 0.51
N ARG A 59 -7.49 -16.17 1.83
CA ARG A 59 -7.43 -17.39 2.63
C ARG A 59 -8.78 -18.09 2.66
#